data_AF-A0A368FQA0-F1
#
_entry.id   AF-A0A368FQA0-F1
#
_cell.length_a   1.000
_cell.length_b   1.000
_cell.length_c   1.000
_cell.angle_alpha   90.00
_cell.angle_beta   90.00
_cell.angle_gamma   90.00
#
_symmetry.space_group_name_H-M   'P 1'
#
loop_
_entity.id
_entity.type
_entity.pdbx_description
1 polymer ?
#
loop_
_entity_poly.entity_id
_entity_poly.type
_entity_poly.pdbx_seq_one_letter_code
_entity_poly.pdbx_strand_id
1 'polypeptide(L)'
;MIRLTLLTLFVNLAVPYPGSRTETNFCSDKKPGLFSQGCSSNVTICNSFGREMWLLCPFGLIFDGSIEECVDYRLASECSAKDKQTKTGIRHLAGKYES
;
A
#
# COMPACT_ATOMS: atom_id res chain seq x y z
N MET A 1 -1.85 -20.30 -30.96
CA MET A 1 -2.09 -18.87 -30.67
C MET A 1 -3.10 -18.63 -29.54
N ILE A 2 -4.07 -19.53 -29.32
CA ILE A 2 -5.08 -19.43 -28.24
C ILE A 2 -4.49 -19.54 -26.81
N ARG A 3 -3.38 -20.28 -26.64
CA ARG A 3 -2.72 -20.42 -25.32
C ARG A 3 -2.05 -19.14 -24.83
N LEU A 4 -1.55 -18.31 -25.73
CA LEU A 4 -0.84 -17.08 -25.37
C LEU A 4 -1.82 -15.98 -24.95
N THR A 5 -2.98 -15.90 -25.62
CA THR A 5 -4.03 -14.94 -25.32
C THR A 5 -4.71 -15.19 -23.97
N LEU A 6 -4.92 -16.46 -23.60
CA LEU A 6 -5.43 -16.84 -22.28
C LEU A 6 -4.46 -16.42 -21.16
N LEU A 7 -3.16 -16.68 -21.32
CA LEU A 7 -2.15 -16.28 -20.34
C LEU A 7 -2.13 -14.76 -20.14
N THR A 8 -2.21 -13.97 -21.21
CA THR A 8 -2.27 -12.50 -21.10
C THR A 8 -3.54 -12.01 -20.39
N LEU A 9 -4.69 -12.64 -20.61
CA LEU A 9 -5.94 -12.29 -19.93
C LEU A 9 -5.89 -12.54 -18.42
N PHE A 10 -5.32 -13.67 -17.99
CA PHE A 10 -5.17 -13.98 -16.57
C PHE A 10 -4.22 -13.02 -15.85
N VAL A 11 -3.14 -12.57 -16.51
CA VAL A 11 -2.21 -11.60 -15.91
C VAL A 11 -2.89 -10.25 -15.67
N ASN A 12 -3.75 -9.78 -16.58
CA ASN A 12 -4.42 -8.48 -16.45
C ASN A 12 -5.41 -8.42 -15.25
N LEU A 13 -5.99 -9.54 -14.82
CA LEU A 13 -6.88 -9.59 -13.65
C LEU A 13 -6.13 -9.60 -12.31
N ALA A 14 -4.87 -10.05 -12.31
CA ALA A 14 -4.04 -10.17 -11.11
C ALA A 14 -3.17 -8.92 -10.86
N VAL A 15 -3.05 -8.01 -11.83
CA VAL A 15 -2.42 -6.72 -11.58
C VAL A 15 -3.41 -5.89 -10.77
N PRO A 16 -3.07 -5.45 -9.54
CA PRO A 16 -3.82 -4.41 -8.87
C PRO A 16 -3.69 -3.17 -9.74
N TYR A 17 -4.66 -2.93 -10.62
CA TYR A 17 -4.75 -1.67 -11.32
C TYR A 17 -4.84 -0.59 -10.24
N PRO A 18 -3.99 0.45 -10.29
CA PRO A 18 -4.06 1.56 -9.35
C PRO A 18 -5.49 2.08 -9.39
N GLY A 19 -6.27 1.82 -8.34
CA GLY A 19 -7.67 2.21 -8.29
C GLY A 19 -7.75 3.69 -8.57
N SER A 20 -8.60 4.07 -9.53
CA SER A 20 -8.81 5.46 -9.95
C SER A 20 -9.17 6.30 -8.74
N ARG A 21 -8.17 6.90 -8.09
CA ARG A 21 -8.36 7.99 -7.16
C ARG A 21 -8.44 9.27 -7.98
N THR A 22 -9.18 10.24 -7.47
CA THR A 22 -9.20 11.57 -8.07
C THR A 22 -7.79 12.14 -8.07
N GLU A 23 -7.29 12.50 -9.24
CA GLU A 23 -6.02 13.20 -9.38
C GLU A 23 -6.09 14.51 -8.59
N THR A 24 -5.10 14.69 -7.73
CA THR A 24 -4.85 15.89 -6.95
C THR A 24 -3.73 16.70 -7.62
N ASN A 25 -3.31 17.81 -7.00
CA ASN A 25 -2.09 18.54 -7.40
C ASN A 25 -0.93 18.27 -6.42
N PHE A 26 -0.93 17.10 -5.77
CA PHE A 26 0.09 16.73 -4.80
C PHE A 26 1.48 16.64 -5.46
N CYS A 27 1.56 16.12 -6.69
CA CYS A 27 2.83 15.92 -7.38
C CYS A 27 3.31 17.14 -8.21
N SER A 28 2.53 18.22 -8.30
CA SER A 28 2.86 19.36 -9.18
C SER A 28 4.21 20.01 -8.85
N ASP A 29 4.57 20.08 -7.57
CA ASP A 29 5.82 20.69 -7.08
C ASP A 29 6.81 19.65 -6.50
N LYS A 30 6.59 18.36 -6.76
CA LYS A 30 7.43 17.27 -6.24
C LYS A 30 8.36 16.73 -7.32
N LYS A 31 9.55 16.32 -6.90
CA LYS A 31 10.40 15.48 -7.75
C LYS A 31 9.74 14.11 -7.93
N PRO A 32 10.05 13.41 -9.04
CA PRO A 32 9.61 12.03 -9.22
C PRO A 32 10.03 11.16 -8.04
N GLY A 33 9.14 10.28 -7.59
CA GLY A 33 9.38 9.46 -6.41
C GLY A 33 8.13 8.84 -5.81
N LEU A 34 8.32 8.12 -4.71
CA LEU A 34 7.27 7.44 -3.95
C LEU A 34 6.99 8.18 -2.65
N PHE A 35 5.72 8.30 -2.29
CA PHE A 35 5.28 9.06 -1.13
C PHE A 35 4.14 8.34 -0.40
N SER A 36 4.19 8.28 0.93
CA SER A 36 3.07 7.92 1.80
C SER A 36 2.64 9.13 2.63
N GLN A 37 1.45 9.04 3.21
CA GLN A 37 1.02 9.95 4.28
C GLN A 37 1.02 9.18 5.60
N GLY A 38 2.16 9.21 6.29
CA GLY A 38 2.37 8.51 7.55
C GLY A 38 2.27 6.98 7.42
N CYS A 39 2.01 6.31 8.55
CA CYS A 39 1.84 4.86 8.67
C CYS A 39 0.70 4.31 7.79
N SER A 40 0.97 4.11 6.50
CA SER A 40 -0.03 3.84 5.47
C SER A 40 0.46 2.78 4.48
N SER A 41 -0.47 1.93 4.04
CA SER A 41 -0.24 1.02 2.91
C SER A 41 -0.41 1.71 1.55
N ASN A 42 -0.96 2.92 1.51
CA ASN A 42 -1.16 3.67 0.26
C ASN A 42 0.10 4.44 -0.12
N VAL A 43 0.54 4.22 -1.35
CA VAL A 43 1.70 4.88 -1.95
C VAL A 43 1.23 5.75 -3.11
N THR A 44 1.67 7.00 -3.13
CA THR A 44 1.52 7.92 -4.25
C THR A 44 2.83 7.97 -5.03
N ILE A 45 2.77 7.70 -6.32
CA ILE A 45 3.88 7.81 -7.25
C ILE A 45 3.75 9.14 -7.97
N CYS A 46 4.75 10.00 -7.83
CA CYS A 46 4.91 11.16 -8.69
C CYS A 46 5.79 10.80 -9.89
N ASN A 47 5.30 11.03 -11.10
CA ASN A 47 6.12 10.91 -12.30
C ASN A 47 6.76 12.26 -12.70
N SER A 48 7.60 12.26 -13.74
CA SER A 48 8.30 13.45 -14.25
C SER A 48 7.40 14.54 -14.82
N PHE A 49 6.11 14.26 -15.04
CA PHE A 49 5.12 15.22 -15.52
C PHE A 49 4.29 15.83 -14.40
N GLY A 50 4.60 15.53 -13.13
CA GLY A 50 3.82 16.00 -11.98
C GLY A 50 2.46 15.31 -11.84
N ARG A 51 2.24 14.18 -12.53
CA ARG A 51 1.02 13.38 -12.42
C ARG A 51 1.16 12.28 -11.38
N GLU A 52 0.02 11.88 -10.83
CA GLU A 52 -0.08 10.95 -9.71
C GLU A 52 -0.54 9.57 -10.17
N MET A 53 0.04 8.54 -9.58
CA MET A 53 -0.49 7.18 -9.63
C MET A 53 -0.50 6.63 -8.20
N TRP A 54 -1.40 5.71 -7.89
CA TRP A 54 -1.52 5.16 -6.53
C TRP A 54 -1.36 3.67 -6.50
N LEU A 55 -0.49 3.17 -5.63
CA LEU A 55 -0.35 1.75 -5.36
C LEU A 55 -0.75 1.46 -3.92
N LEU A 56 -1.07 0.21 -3.68
CA LEU A 56 -1.28 -0.33 -2.34
C LEU A 56 -0.18 -1.36 -2.06
N CYS A 57 0.48 -1.24 -0.91
CA CYS A 57 1.37 -2.29 -0.43
C CYS A 57 0.61 -3.62 -0.31
N PRO A 58 1.18 -4.73 -0.83
CA PRO A 58 0.52 -6.03 -0.79
C PRO A 58 0.42 -6.54 0.65
N PHE A 59 -0.49 -7.48 0.90
CA PHE A 59 -0.65 -8.20 2.17
C PHE A 59 -0.87 -7.30 3.41
N GLY A 60 -1.29 -6.04 3.22
CA GLY A 60 -1.50 -5.10 4.32
C GLY A 60 -0.21 -4.61 4.99
N LEU A 61 0.91 -4.72 4.27
CA LEU A 61 2.20 -4.11 4.63
C LEU A 61 2.11 -2.58 4.57
N ILE A 62 3.08 -1.91 5.20
CA ILE A 62 3.16 -0.46 5.29
C ILE A 62 4.36 0.02 4.48
N PHE A 63 4.17 1.08 3.70
CA PHE A 63 5.27 1.69 2.97
C PHE A 63 6.20 2.44 3.93
N ASP A 64 7.51 2.18 3.82
CA ASP A 64 8.55 2.91 4.51
C ASP A 64 9.30 3.78 3.52
N GLY A 65 9.05 5.09 3.55
CA GLY A 65 9.68 6.04 2.65
C GLY A 65 11.19 6.21 2.85
N SER A 66 11.77 5.71 3.95
CA SER A 66 13.22 5.80 4.18
C SER A 66 14.03 4.80 3.37
N ILE A 67 13.42 3.65 3.04
CA ILE A 67 14.03 2.58 2.25
C ILE A 67 13.26 2.28 0.96
N GLU A 68 12.13 2.98 0.74
CA GLU A 68 11.23 2.82 -0.41
C GLU A 68 10.65 1.39 -0.56
N GLU A 69 10.38 0.71 0.56
CA GLU A 69 9.87 -0.67 0.58
C GLU A 69 8.59 -0.83 1.40
N CYS A 70 7.79 -1.84 1.06
CA CYS A 70 6.66 -2.27 1.88
C CYS A 70 7.13 -3.25 2.96
N VAL A 71 7.05 -2.87 4.23
CA VAL A 71 7.52 -3.65 5.38
C VAL A 71 6.40 -3.99 6.36
N ASP A 72 6.67 -4.91 7.30
CA ASP A 72 5.76 -5.17 8.43
C ASP A 72 5.57 -3.87 9.22
N TYR A 73 4.34 -3.62 9.70
CA TYR A 73 4.00 -2.41 10.45
C TYR A 73 4.91 -2.15 11.67
N ARG A 74 5.54 -3.18 12.23
CA ARG A 74 6.49 -3.06 13.35
C ARG A 74 7.82 -2.46 12.94
N LEU A 75 8.20 -2.59 11.67
CA LEU A 75 9.47 -2.15 11.12
C LEU A 75 9.37 -0.78 10.46
N ALA A 76 8.19 -0.41 9.95
CA ALA A 76 7.96 0.87 9.29
C ALA A 76 8.30 2.05 10.22
N SER A 77 9.23 2.90 9.76
CA SER A 77 9.74 4.07 10.49
C SER A 77 8.66 5.12 10.77
N GLU A 78 7.67 5.24 9.87
CA GLU A 78 6.56 6.19 9.99
C GLU A 78 5.45 5.75 10.98
N CYS A 79 5.52 4.52 11.51
CA CYS A 79 4.53 3.98 12.44
C CYS A 79 4.94 4.18 13.90
N SER A 80 4.08 4.84 14.68
CA SER A 80 4.28 5.06 16.12
C SER A 80 3.84 3.85 16.96
N ALA A 81 4.28 3.80 18.23
CA ALA A 81 3.89 2.73 19.17
C ALA A 81 2.36 2.59 19.36
N LYS A 82 1.60 3.69 19.19
CA LYS A 82 0.13 3.67 19.26
C LYS A 82 -0.51 2.96 18.06
N ASP A 83 0.11 3.05 16.88
CA ASP A 83 -0.35 2.35 15.67
C ASP A 83 -0.11 0.83 15.77
N LYS A 84 0.85 0.43 16.63
CA LYS A 84 1.23 -0.97 16.86
C LYS A 84 0.24 -1.75 17.73
N GLN A 85 -0.68 -1.07 18.42
CA GLN A 85 -1.59 -1.69 19.37
C GLN A 85 -2.90 -2.19 18.72
N THR A 86 -3.32 -1.58 17.61
CA THR A 86 -4.61 -1.90 16.97
C THR A 86 -4.61 -3.24 16.21
N LYS A 87 -3.46 -3.72 15.73
CA LYS A 87 -3.36 -5.02 15.02
C LYS A 87 -3.08 -6.22 15.94
N THR A 88 -2.64 -5.99 17.19
CA THR A 88 -2.40 -7.07 18.15
C THR A 88 -3.69 -7.46 18.91
N GLY A 89 -4.71 -6.58 18.94
CA GLY A 89 -5.98 -6.82 19.65
C GLY A 89 -6.99 -7.76 18.98
N ILE A 90 -6.83 -8.13 17.70
CA ILE A 90 -7.82 -8.97 16.99
C ILE A 90 -7.47 -10.48 17.07
N ARG A 91 -6.30 -10.86 17.61
CA ARG A 91 -5.94 -12.28 17.84
C ARG A 91 -6.09 -12.75 19.29
N HIS A 92 -6.73 -11.97 20.17
CA HIS A 92 -6.96 -12.36 21.58
C HIS A 92 -8.43 -12.29 22.02
N LEU A 93 -9.38 -12.21 21.10
CA LEU A 93 -10.81 -12.39 21.41
C LEU A 93 -11.38 -13.58 20.64
N ALA A 94 -10.73 -14.72 20.78
CA ALA A 94 -11.36 -16.03 20.60
C ALA A 94 -11.00 -16.89 21.82
N GLY A 95 -11.85 -16.87 22.84
CA GLY A 95 -11.82 -17.85 23.93
C GLY A 95 -11.76 -17.26 25.34
N LYS A 96 -12.92 -17.00 25.92
CA LYS A 96 -13.25 -17.55 27.25
C LYS A 96 -14.76 -17.47 27.52
N TYR A 97 -15.33 -18.64 27.71
CA TYR A 97 -16.51 -18.92 28.52
C TYR A 97 -16.25 -18.51 29.98
N GLU A 98 -17.30 -18.54 30.81
CA GLU A 98 -17.47 -18.07 32.21
C GLU A 98 -18.01 -16.63 32.32
N SER A 99 -19.19 -16.37 32.90
CA SER A 99 -20.12 -17.17 33.72
C SER A 99 -21.54 -16.62 33.59
#